data_AF-A0A8H6A9U4-F1
#
_entry.id   AF-A0A8H6A9U4-F1
#
_cell.length_a   1.000
_cell.length_b   1.000
_cell.length_c   1.000
_cell.angle_alpha   90.00
_cell.angle_beta   90.00
_cell.angle_gamma   90.00
#
_symmetry.space_group_name_H-M   'P 1'
#
loop_
_entity.id
_entity.type
_entity.pdbx_description
1 polymer ?
#
loop_
_entity_poly.entity_id
_entity_poly.type
_entity_poly.pdbx_seq_one_letter_code
_entity_poly.pdbx_strand_id
1 'polypeptide(L)'
;MKFFTFIITLFYVVSSAFCANSKLNKFERYQSLSRSGPIDLDDSSYEDLTSKPRDYHVAVLLTAAEARYGCILCREFQPEWELIARSWNKGPKPDGLKMLFTTLDFSSGKATFQKLMLQTAPVLLVFPPTVGPFAKVDDAPVRFDFSGPISADQLYVWINRHLPEGPKPSLVRPINYVRLVSAVTILMGVITLFTVLSPYVLPIIQNRNLWAAFSLIAVLLFTSGHMFNHIRKVPYVVGDGKGGISYFAGGFSNQFGMETQIIAAVSLAMKVPRIADSKTQQVAVLIWGTVLFVQLGQSYYCHHIDLKEVIFKDPGLGVNFSAANPKESPDQICGKPNQKIQPQTTESQSVVNMSYLSLSMGVPSALIFATLYIRFASQEVSETPFYHVGVAITTIASLMELCVEPFFAVVQQYMLYKKRAIVETAAAFIKSLAALMFGIGYCLLVIFLERKYLTTQYTKVRRIFKSKSRSKTTKME
;
A
#
# COMPACT_ATOMS: atom_id res chain seq x y z
N MET A 1 -18.83 -82.25 -24.29
CA MET A 1 -17.54 -82.74 -23.70
C MET A 1 -16.33 -81.83 -23.92
N LYS A 2 -16.29 -80.95 -24.95
CA LYS A 2 -15.12 -80.08 -25.20
C LYS A 2 -14.98 -78.85 -24.28
N PHE A 3 -16.09 -78.37 -23.70
CA PHE A 3 -16.11 -77.20 -22.81
C PHE A 3 -15.56 -77.51 -21.39
N PHE A 4 -15.76 -78.74 -20.91
CA PHE A 4 -15.30 -79.17 -19.58
C PHE A 4 -13.78 -79.39 -19.54
N THR A 5 -13.19 -79.86 -20.64
CA THR A 5 -11.73 -79.98 -20.81
C THR A 5 -11.01 -78.62 -20.80
N PHE A 6 -11.64 -77.56 -21.31
CA PHE A 6 -11.03 -76.23 -21.34
C PHE A 6 -10.95 -75.58 -19.94
N ILE A 7 -11.95 -75.85 -19.09
CA ILE A 7 -12.00 -75.37 -17.70
C ILE A 7 -10.96 -76.09 -16.83
N ILE A 8 -10.77 -77.40 -17.04
CA ILE A 8 -9.77 -78.18 -16.29
C ILE A 8 -8.34 -77.77 -16.68
N THR A 9 -8.06 -77.49 -17.96
CA THR A 9 -6.75 -76.98 -18.38
C THR A 9 -6.47 -75.57 -17.86
N LEU A 10 -7.50 -74.72 -17.75
CA LEU A 10 -7.35 -73.38 -17.20
C LEU A 10 -7.07 -73.43 -15.68
N PHE A 11 -7.69 -74.36 -14.96
CA PHE A 11 -7.41 -74.58 -13.53
C PHE A 11 -6.00 -75.15 -13.28
N TYR A 12 -5.50 -76.04 -14.14
CA TYR A 12 -4.14 -76.58 -14.03
C TYR A 12 -3.05 -75.52 -14.29
N VAL A 13 -3.29 -74.58 -15.23
CA VAL A 13 -2.35 -73.48 -15.51
C VAL A 13 -2.35 -72.43 -14.39
N VAL A 14 -3.51 -72.19 -13.75
CA VAL A 14 -3.62 -71.26 -12.62
C VAL A 14 -2.98 -71.82 -11.35
N SER A 15 -3.00 -73.13 -11.10
CA SER A 15 -2.33 -73.73 -9.95
C SER A 15 -0.79 -73.78 -10.05
N SER A 16 -0.20 -73.86 -11.26
CA SER A 16 1.26 -73.81 -11.42
C SER A 16 1.85 -72.39 -11.34
N ALA A 17 1.02 -71.34 -11.37
CA ALA A 17 1.49 -69.95 -11.31
C ALA A 17 1.59 -69.38 -9.88
N PHE A 18 1.10 -70.09 -8.86
CA PHE A 18 1.11 -69.63 -7.45
C PHE A 18 2.23 -70.22 -6.58
N CYS A 19 3.25 -70.84 -7.16
CA CYS A 19 4.43 -71.31 -6.42
C CYS A 19 5.74 -70.81 -7.05
N ALA A 20 5.97 -69.50 -6.98
CA ALA A 20 7.30 -68.92 -7.06
C ALA A 20 7.38 -67.72 -6.11
N ASN A 21 7.31 -67.97 -4.81
CA ASN A 21 7.65 -66.97 -3.80
C ASN A 21 9.18 -66.93 -3.68
N SER A 22 9.85 -66.39 -4.70
CA SER A 22 11.22 -65.93 -4.52
C SER A 22 11.15 -64.76 -3.54
N LYS A 23 11.91 -64.85 -2.44
CA LYS A 23 12.04 -63.75 -1.49
C LYS A 23 12.54 -62.53 -2.26
N LEU A 24 11.65 -61.62 -2.62
CA LEU A 24 12.00 -60.35 -3.27
C LEU A 24 13.08 -59.68 -2.42
N ASN A 25 14.17 -59.23 -3.04
CA ASN A 25 15.21 -58.50 -2.31
C ASN A 25 14.55 -57.30 -1.62
N LYS A 26 14.81 -57.11 -0.33
CA LYS A 26 14.22 -56.06 0.52
C LYS A 26 14.19 -54.69 -0.17
N PHE A 27 15.27 -54.34 -0.86
CA PHE A 27 15.39 -53.12 -1.66
C PHE A 27 14.35 -53.00 -2.78
N GLU A 28 14.13 -54.04 -3.58
CA GLU A 28 13.20 -54.03 -4.71
C GLU A 28 11.75 -53.85 -4.26
N ARG A 29 11.39 -54.44 -3.10
CA ARG A 29 10.08 -54.27 -2.48
C ARG A 29 9.82 -52.79 -2.18
N TYR A 30 10.73 -52.12 -1.47
CA TYR A 30 10.59 -50.71 -1.13
C TYR A 30 10.76 -49.78 -2.34
N GLN A 31 11.58 -50.15 -3.33
CA GLN A 31 11.72 -49.38 -4.55
C GLN A 31 10.44 -49.36 -5.41
N SER A 32 9.65 -50.43 -5.39
CA SER A 32 8.35 -50.44 -6.08
C SER A 32 7.36 -49.41 -5.52
N LEU A 33 7.46 -49.12 -4.22
CA LEU A 33 6.63 -48.15 -3.50
C LEU A 33 7.09 -46.70 -3.75
N SER A 34 8.38 -46.47 -4.06
CA SER A 34 8.94 -45.13 -4.22
C SER A 34 8.70 -44.48 -5.60
N ARG A 35 7.87 -45.05 -6.48
CA ARG A 35 7.74 -44.57 -7.88
C ARG A 35 7.34 -43.09 -7.99
N SER A 36 6.48 -42.60 -7.11
CA SER A 36 5.88 -41.26 -7.19
C SER A 36 6.38 -40.27 -6.13
N GLY A 37 7.22 -40.70 -5.19
CA GLY A 37 7.63 -39.87 -4.05
C GLY A 37 8.46 -40.63 -3.00
N PRO A 38 8.70 -40.00 -1.83
CA PRO A 38 9.33 -40.67 -0.70
C PRO A 38 8.39 -41.74 -0.14
N ILE A 39 8.96 -42.77 0.48
CA ILE A 39 8.20 -43.87 1.08
C ILE A 39 7.82 -43.50 2.51
N ASP A 40 6.54 -43.55 2.85
CA ASP A 40 6.11 -43.37 4.23
C ASP A 40 6.35 -44.64 5.05
N LEU A 41 6.97 -44.45 6.21
CA LEU A 41 7.36 -45.51 7.14
C LEU A 41 6.49 -45.46 8.40
N ASP A 42 6.30 -46.65 8.97
CA ASP A 42 5.89 -46.91 10.35
C ASP A 42 7.08 -47.45 11.16
N ASP A 43 6.94 -47.51 12.49
CA ASP A 43 7.97 -48.02 13.41
C ASP A 43 8.56 -49.39 12.97
N SER A 44 7.72 -50.35 12.58
CA SER A 44 8.18 -51.68 12.13
C SER A 44 8.92 -51.64 10.80
N SER A 45 8.45 -50.84 9.85
CA SER A 45 9.09 -50.69 8.54
C SER A 45 10.39 -49.88 8.62
N TYR A 46 10.52 -48.99 9.59
CA TYR A 46 11.77 -48.27 9.88
C TYR A 46 12.83 -49.24 10.42
N GLU A 47 12.47 -50.09 11.40
CA GLU A 47 13.38 -51.10 11.92
C GLU A 47 13.75 -52.14 10.87
N ASP A 48 12.78 -52.58 10.06
CA ASP A 48 13.06 -53.42 8.90
C ASP A 48 14.05 -52.68 7.99
N LEU A 49 13.71 -51.53 7.42
CA LEU A 49 14.56 -50.83 6.45
C LEU A 49 15.97 -50.48 6.95
N THR A 50 16.12 -50.15 8.23
CA THR A 50 17.41 -49.79 8.87
C THR A 50 18.17 -50.98 9.46
N SER A 51 17.58 -52.17 9.59
CA SER A 51 18.29 -53.35 10.09
C SER A 51 19.41 -53.84 9.16
N LYS A 52 20.47 -54.39 9.75
CA LYS A 52 21.60 -55.03 9.03
C LYS A 52 21.21 -56.43 8.55
N PRO A 53 21.72 -56.92 7.41
CA PRO A 53 22.63 -56.28 6.44
C PRO A 53 21.92 -55.43 5.37
N ARG A 54 22.55 -54.34 4.92
CA ARG A 54 22.04 -53.41 3.88
C ARG A 54 23.04 -53.20 2.75
N ASP A 55 22.58 -53.27 1.51
CA ASP A 55 23.32 -53.01 0.27
C ASP A 55 22.92 -51.69 -0.42
N TYR A 56 22.15 -50.84 0.28
CA TYR A 56 21.62 -49.57 -0.23
C TYR A 56 21.76 -48.44 0.81
N HIS A 57 21.80 -47.20 0.32
CA HIS A 57 21.67 -46.00 1.13
C HIS A 57 20.20 -45.73 1.47
N VAL A 58 19.94 -45.28 2.68
CA VAL A 58 18.59 -44.86 3.11
C VAL A 58 18.67 -43.46 3.67
N ALA A 59 17.85 -42.56 3.14
CA ALA A 59 17.66 -41.24 3.70
C ALA A 59 16.26 -41.19 4.34
N VAL A 60 16.23 -41.11 5.67
CA VAL A 60 15.00 -41.05 6.47
C VAL A 60 14.77 -39.63 6.96
N LEU A 61 13.71 -38.99 6.49
CA LEU A 61 13.23 -37.73 7.04
C LEU A 61 12.28 -38.02 8.20
N LEU A 62 12.69 -37.71 9.42
CA LEU A 62 11.85 -37.73 10.60
C LEU A 62 11.13 -36.39 10.72
N THR A 63 9.79 -36.41 10.63
CA THR A 63 8.97 -35.19 10.55
C THR A 63 7.73 -35.27 11.44
N ALA A 64 7.05 -34.15 11.62
CA ALA A 64 5.77 -34.03 12.32
C ALA A 64 4.84 -33.12 11.50
N ALA A 65 4.38 -33.60 10.35
CA ALA A 65 3.68 -32.79 9.36
C ALA A 65 2.23 -32.48 9.74
N GLU A 66 1.61 -33.33 10.56
CA GLU A 66 0.19 -33.21 10.90
C GLU A 66 -0.18 -31.89 11.56
N ALA A 67 -1.43 -31.46 11.34
CA ALA A 67 -1.88 -30.15 11.76
C ALA A 67 -1.78 -29.93 13.29
N ARG A 68 -2.00 -31.01 14.04
CA ARG A 68 -2.07 -31.06 15.50
C ARG A 68 -0.75 -30.72 16.21
N TYR A 69 0.39 -30.91 15.56
CA TYR A 69 1.71 -30.68 16.15
C TYR A 69 2.25 -29.26 15.93
N GLY A 70 1.60 -28.45 15.09
CA GLY A 70 2.00 -27.06 14.88
C GLY A 70 3.38 -26.84 14.24
N CYS A 71 4.04 -27.87 13.69
CA CYS A 71 5.36 -27.74 13.08
C CYS A 71 5.28 -27.07 11.70
N ILE A 72 5.53 -25.76 11.64
CA ILE A 72 5.54 -24.98 10.39
C ILE A 72 6.66 -25.44 9.47
N LEU A 73 7.87 -25.60 10.01
CA LEU A 73 9.06 -26.02 9.27
C LEU A 73 8.87 -27.40 8.60
N CYS A 74 8.22 -28.34 9.28
CA CYS A 74 7.89 -29.66 8.75
C CYS A 74 6.95 -29.58 7.52
N ARG A 75 5.93 -28.73 7.59
CA ARG A 75 4.95 -28.57 6.50
C ARG A 75 5.51 -27.85 5.29
N GLU A 76 6.32 -26.82 5.53
CA GLU A 76 6.98 -26.08 4.44
C GLU A 76 8.04 -26.91 3.73
N PHE A 77 8.73 -27.79 4.47
CA PHE A 77 9.79 -28.62 3.92
C PHE A 77 9.30 -29.91 3.23
N GLN A 78 8.10 -30.41 3.58
CA GLN A 78 7.50 -31.59 2.96
C GLN A 78 7.52 -31.59 1.41
N PRO A 79 7.10 -30.52 0.70
CA PRO A 79 7.15 -30.49 -0.76
C PRO A 79 8.58 -30.46 -1.32
N GLU A 80 9.54 -29.85 -0.60
CA GLU A 80 10.95 -29.83 -1.00
C GLU A 80 11.56 -31.24 -0.88
N TRP A 81 11.20 -32.00 0.15
CA TRP A 81 11.60 -33.39 0.30
C TRP A 81 11.03 -34.28 -0.80
N GLU A 82 9.74 -34.13 -1.10
CA GLU A 82 9.08 -34.90 -2.13
C GLU A 82 9.67 -34.62 -3.53
N LEU A 83 10.05 -33.37 -3.79
CA LEU A 83 10.74 -32.99 -5.02
C LEU A 83 12.08 -33.73 -5.18
N ILE A 84 12.88 -33.84 -4.13
CA ILE A 84 14.15 -34.57 -4.16
C ILE A 84 13.91 -36.05 -4.48
N ALA A 85 12.99 -36.68 -3.75
CA ALA A 85 12.67 -38.09 -3.96
C ALA A 85 12.17 -38.38 -5.38
N ARG A 86 11.25 -37.55 -5.89
CA ARG A 86 10.73 -37.66 -7.26
C ARG A 86 11.81 -37.47 -8.32
N SER A 87 12.68 -36.48 -8.14
CA SER A 87 13.77 -36.19 -9.09
C SER A 87 14.79 -37.32 -9.11
N TRP A 88 15.11 -37.88 -7.94
CA TRP A 88 15.99 -39.04 -7.82
C TRP A 88 15.41 -40.29 -8.49
N ASN A 89 14.11 -40.54 -8.34
CA ASN A 89 13.47 -41.73 -8.90
C ASN A 89 13.30 -41.68 -10.41
N LYS A 90 13.21 -40.48 -11.01
CA LYS A 90 13.11 -40.29 -12.45
C LYS A 90 14.46 -40.22 -13.17
N GLY A 91 15.50 -39.75 -12.50
CA GLY A 91 16.78 -39.48 -13.15
C GLY A 91 17.70 -40.71 -13.28
N PRO A 92 18.75 -40.61 -14.12
CA PRO A 92 19.72 -41.69 -14.30
C PRO A 92 20.54 -41.88 -13.03
N LYS A 93 20.79 -43.15 -12.67
CA LYS A 93 21.56 -43.55 -11.48
C LYS A 93 22.81 -44.30 -11.94
N PRO A 94 23.97 -44.12 -11.30
CA PRO A 94 25.16 -44.88 -11.62
C PRO A 94 24.98 -46.35 -11.24
N ASP A 95 25.64 -47.24 -11.98
CA ASP A 95 25.55 -48.68 -11.79
C ASP A 95 25.99 -49.07 -10.37
N GLY A 96 25.10 -49.76 -9.65
CA GLY A 96 25.33 -50.19 -8.26
C GLY A 96 24.95 -49.18 -7.17
N LEU A 97 24.63 -47.92 -7.50
CA LEU A 97 24.17 -46.94 -6.50
C LEU A 97 22.68 -47.11 -6.20
N LYS A 98 22.38 -47.77 -5.09
CA LYS A 98 21.02 -47.97 -4.58
C LYS A 98 20.74 -46.97 -3.46
N MET A 99 19.73 -46.12 -3.64
CA MET A 99 19.31 -45.15 -2.63
C MET A 99 17.79 -45.07 -2.53
N LEU A 100 17.28 -45.05 -1.30
CA LEU A 100 15.86 -44.91 -0.97
C LEU A 100 15.64 -43.63 -0.14
N PHE A 101 14.59 -42.89 -0.50
CA PHE A 101 14.12 -41.71 0.22
C PHE A 101 12.85 -42.08 0.96
N THR A 102 12.82 -41.85 2.27
CA THR A 102 11.70 -42.22 3.12
C THR A 102 11.33 -41.12 4.09
N THR A 103 10.10 -41.17 4.56
CA THR A 103 9.50 -40.24 5.52
C THR A 103 8.97 -41.04 6.70
N LEU A 104 9.28 -40.61 7.92
CA LEU A 104 8.70 -41.16 9.15
C LEU A 104 8.01 -40.01 9.88
N ASP A 105 6.68 -40.02 9.89
CA ASP A 105 5.92 -39.03 10.65
C ASP A 105 5.82 -39.44 12.12
N PHE A 106 5.82 -38.45 13.01
CA PHE A 106 5.72 -38.68 14.45
C PHE A 106 4.44 -39.44 14.85
N SER A 107 3.34 -39.32 14.09
CA SER A 107 2.11 -40.06 14.38
C SER A 107 2.28 -41.58 14.27
N SER A 108 2.98 -42.05 13.24
CA SER A 108 3.26 -43.46 12.92
C SER A 108 4.56 -44.01 13.52
N GLY A 109 5.46 -43.13 13.97
CA GLY A 109 6.84 -43.47 14.35
C GLY A 109 7.21 -43.18 15.81
N LYS A 110 6.24 -43.06 16.73
CA LYS A 110 6.49 -42.55 18.10
C LYS A 110 7.58 -43.33 18.83
N ALA A 111 7.62 -44.65 18.69
CA ALA A 111 8.61 -45.49 19.38
C ALA A 111 10.02 -45.22 18.84
N THR A 112 10.15 -45.00 17.53
CA THR A 112 11.41 -44.65 16.87
C THR A 112 11.93 -43.29 17.33
N PHE A 113 11.07 -42.27 17.46
CA PHE A 113 11.47 -40.95 17.96
C PHE A 113 12.00 -41.02 19.41
N GLN A 114 11.37 -41.83 20.25
CA GLN A 114 11.83 -42.08 21.63
C GLN A 114 13.17 -42.83 21.65
N LYS A 115 13.30 -43.88 20.83
CA LYS A 115 14.54 -44.68 20.71
C LYS A 115 15.74 -43.87 20.25
N LEU A 116 15.51 -42.91 19.35
CA LEU A 116 16.54 -41.99 18.86
C LEU A 116 16.73 -40.75 19.75
N MET A 117 15.95 -40.61 20.83
CA MET A 117 15.97 -39.47 21.74
C MET A 117 15.86 -38.11 21.03
N LEU A 118 15.02 -38.05 19.98
CA LEU A 118 14.82 -36.82 19.21
C LEU A 118 13.75 -35.96 19.86
N GLN A 119 14.13 -34.75 20.27
CA GLN A 119 13.21 -33.76 20.87
C GLN A 119 12.70 -32.73 19.85
N THR A 120 13.26 -32.71 18.64
CA THR A 120 12.96 -31.74 17.59
C THR A 120 12.66 -32.43 16.27
N ALA A 121 11.86 -31.77 15.42
CA ALA A 121 11.55 -32.17 14.05
C ALA A 121 11.52 -30.91 13.16
N PRO A 122 11.85 -31.01 11.86
CA PRO A 122 12.32 -32.20 11.15
C PRO A 122 13.80 -32.52 11.40
N VAL A 123 14.20 -33.78 11.25
CA VAL A 123 15.61 -34.24 11.30
C VAL A 123 15.81 -35.24 10.15
N LEU A 124 16.92 -35.11 9.41
CA LEU A 124 17.25 -36.03 8.32
C LEU A 124 18.41 -36.92 8.73
N LEU A 125 18.23 -38.24 8.60
CA LEU A 125 19.26 -39.24 8.84
C LEU A 125 19.58 -39.99 7.55
N VAL A 126 20.85 -40.03 7.18
CA VAL A 126 21.33 -40.79 6.01
C VAL A 126 22.17 -41.97 6.49
N PHE A 127 21.64 -43.18 6.27
CA PHE A 127 22.31 -44.43 6.60
C PHE A 127 23.16 -44.90 5.40
N PRO A 128 24.47 -45.09 5.59
CA PRO A 128 25.31 -45.73 4.58
C PRO A 128 24.99 -47.24 4.46
N PRO A 129 25.33 -47.87 3.32
CA PRO A 129 25.27 -49.32 3.16
C PRO A 129 26.35 -49.99 4.01
N THR A 130 26.04 -51.19 4.49
CA THR A 130 26.96 -52.03 5.28
C THR A 130 27.64 -53.11 4.44
N VAL A 131 27.05 -53.46 3.30
CA VAL A 131 27.51 -54.52 2.39
C VAL A 131 27.57 -53.94 0.98
N GLY A 132 28.58 -54.33 0.20
CA GLY A 132 28.74 -53.91 -1.20
C GLY A 132 29.90 -52.94 -1.43
N PRO A 133 30.10 -52.49 -2.68
CA PRO A 133 31.26 -51.71 -3.09
C PRO A 133 31.32 -50.31 -2.45
N PHE A 134 30.19 -49.80 -1.98
CA PHE A 134 30.07 -48.48 -1.34
C PHE A 134 29.93 -48.55 0.19
N ALA A 135 30.22 -49.71 0.79
CA ALA A 135 30.12 -49.90 2.23
C ALA A 135 31.11 -48.98 2.99
N LYS A 136 30.60 -48.26 4.00
CA LYS A 136 31.45 -47.48 4.91
C LYS A 136 31.79 -48.32 6.14
N VAL A 137 33.02 -48.19 6.62
CA VAL A 137 33.50 -48.83 7.87
C VAL A 137 32.71 -48.29 9.07
N ASP A 138 32.45 -46.99 9.06
CA ASP A 138 31.57 -46.33 10.02
C ASP A 138 30.12 -46.37 9.52
N ASP A 139 29.30 -47.19 10.20
CA ASP A 139 27.87 -47.37 9.91
C ASP A 139 26.98 -46.34 10.62
N ALA A 140 27.56 -45.37 11.31
CA ALA A 140 26.79 -44.33 11.98
C ALA A 140 26.00 -43.49 10.96
N PRO A 141 24.70 -43.20 11.21
CA PRO A 141 23.93 -42.36 10.31
C PRO A 141 24.47 -40.94 10.33
N VAL A 142 24.58 -40.35 9.14
CA VAL A 142 24.90 -38.94 9.01
C VAL A 142 23.63 -38.15 9.31
N ARG A 143 23.71 -37.26 10.30
CA ARG A 143 22.60 -36.42 10.72
C ARG A 143 22.69 -35.03 10.11
N PHE A 144 21.56 -34.54 9.61
CA PHE A 144 21.38 -33.15 9.22
C PHE A 144 20.29 -32.51 10.09
N ASP A 145 20.68 -31.45 10.79
CA ASP A 145 19.80 -30.65 11.63
C ASP A 145 19.34 -29.40 10.88
N PHE A 146 18.03 -29.14 10.94
CA PHE A 146 17.42 -27.99 10.28
C PHE A 146 17.50 -26.77 11.20
N SER A 147 18.30 -25.77 10.83
CA SER A 147 18.44 -24.50 11.55
C SER A 147 17.46 -23.41 11.07
N GLY A 148 16.66 -23.70 10.04
CA GLY A 148 15.71 -22.78 9.42
C GLY A 148 15.09 -23.37 8.15
N PRO A 149 14.27 -22.60 7.41
CA PRO A 149 13.72 -23.04 6.13
C PRO A 149 14.85 -23.22 5.11
N ILE A 150 15.04 -24.45 4.64
CA ILE A 150 16.05 -24.80 3.63
C ILE A 150 15.38 -25.11 2.29
N SER A 151 16.06 -24.81 1.19
CA SER A 151 15.62 -25.25 -0.13
C SER A 151 16.05 -26.69 -0.42
N ALA A 152 15.29 -27.38 -1.28
CA ALA A 152 15.65 -28.71 -1.78
C ALA A 152 17.05 -28.74 -2.40
N ASP A 153 17.46 -27.66 -3.07
CA ASP A 153 18.76 -27.55 -3.72
C ASP A 153 19.92 -27.61 -2.72
N GLN A 154 19.80 -26.90 -1.59
CA GLN A 154 20.81 -26.91 -0.54
C GLN A 154 20.95 -28.28 0.11
N LEU A 155 19.82 -28.92 0.42
CA LEU A 155 19.82 -30.26 0.97
C LEU A 155 20.38 -31.27 -0.02
N TYR A 156 20.01 -31.16 -1.29
CA TYR A 156 20.48 -32.06 -2.34
C TYR A 156 22.00 -32.01 -2.48
N VAL A 157 22.59 -30.81 -2.44
CA VAL A 157 24.06 -30.64 -2.41
C VAL A 157 24.67 -31.30 -1.16
N TRP A 158 24.04 -31.15 0.01
CA TRP A 158 24.53 -31.77 1.24
C TRP A 158 24.47 -33.30 1.19
N ILE A 159 23.38 -33.88 0.70
CA ILE A 159 23.24 -35.33 0.49
C ILE A 159 24.31 -35.82 -0.48
N ASN A 160 24.49 -35.11 -1.59
CA ASN A 160 25.43 -35.49 -2.63
C ASN A 160 26.88 -35.52 -2.16
N ARG A 161 27.26 -34.74 -1.14
CA ARG A 161 28.60 -34.80 -0.52
C ARG A 161 28.86 -36.10 0.25
N HIS A 162 27.81 -36.76 0.73
CA HIS A 162 27.92 -37.98 1.53
C HIS A 162 27.78 -39.26 0.70
N LEU A 163 27.36 -39.12 -0.56
CA LEU A 163 27.24 -40.19 -1.55
C LEU A 163 28.53 -40.32 -2.38
N PRO A 164 28.84 -41.52 -2.90
CA PRO A 164 30.00 -41.74 -3.76
C PRO A 164 29.99 -40.84 -5.01
N GLU A 165 31.16 -40.64 -5.59
CA GLU A 165 31.33 -39.88 -6.83
C GLU A 165 30.65 -40.59 -8.01
N GLY A 166 29.93 -39.83 -8.84
CA GLY A 166 29.20 -40.36 -10.00
C GLY A 166 28.18 -39.37 -10.57
N PRO A 167 27.62 -39.65 -11.76
CA PRO A 167 26.55 -38.85 -12.34
C PRO A 167 25.29 -38.95 -11.48
N LYS A 168 24.92 -37.85 -10.83
CA LYS A 168 23.72 -37.76 -9.99
C LYS A 168 22.63 -37.00 -10.75
N PRO A 169 21.34 -37.36 -10.58
CA PRO A 169 20.26 -36.72 -11.32
C PRO A 169 20.13 -35.24 -10.94
N SER A 170 19.82 -34.35 -11.88
CA SER A 170 19.60 -32.94 -11.55
C SER A 170 18.22 -32.74 -10.90
N LEU A 171 18.13 -31.78 -9.98
CA LEU A 171 16.88 -31.41 -9.33
C LEU A 171 16.06 -30.54 -10.30
N VAL A 172 14.93 -31.04 -10.80
CA VAL A 172 14.07 -30.31 -11.75
C VAL A 172 12.70 -30.06 -11.11
N ARG A 173 12.41 -28.79 -10.83
CA ARG A 173 11.12 -28.36 -10.26
C ARG A 173 10.02 -28.44 -11.33
N PRO A 174 8.93 -29.20 -11.12
CA PRO A 174 7.83 -29.25 -12.06
C PRO A 174 7.12 -27.90 -12.13
N ILE A 175 6.74 -27.47 -13.34
CA ILE A 175 6.00 -26.22 -13.53
C ILE A 175 4.56 -26.42 -13.07
N ASN A 176 4.07 -25.53 -12.20
CA ASN A 176 2.68 -25.52 -11.75
C ASN A 176 1.76 -24.94 -12.84
N TYR A 177 1.36 -25.78 -13.79
CA TYR A 177 0.45 -25.38 -14.88
C TYR A 177 -0.87 -24.79 -14.37
N VAL A 178 -1.39 -25.24 -13.23
CA VAL A 178 -2.61 -24.69 -12.62
C VAL A 178 -2.46 -23.20 -12.31
N ARG A 179 -1.31 -22.79 -11.77
CA ARG A 179 -1.03 -21.38 -11.45
C ARG A 179 -0.87 -20.53 -12.71
N LEU A 180 -0.22 -21.09 -13.73
CA LEU A 180 -0.06 -20.44 -15.01
C LEU A 180 -1.42 -20.24 -15.71
N VAL A 181 -2.23 -21.29 -15.79
CA VAL A 181 -3.58 -21.25 -16.36
C VAL A 181 -4.46 -20.28 -15.58
N SER A 182 -4.48 -20.33 -14.24
CA SER A 182 -5.27 -19.39 -13.44
C SER A 182 -4.85 -17.94 -13.66
N ALA A 183 -3.55 -17.67 -13.77
CA ALA A 183 -3.06 -16.32 -14.04
C ALA A 183 -3.50 -15.81 -15.42
N VAL A 184 -3.42 -16.65 -16.45
CA VAL A 184 -3.87 -16.32 -17.80
C VAL A 184 -5.39 -16.10 -17.84
N THR A 185 -6.18 -16.96 -17.17
CA THR A 185 -7.64 -16.82 -17.10
C THR A 185 -8.05 -15.54 -16.38
N ILE A 186 -7.40 -15.19 -15.27
CA ILE A 186 -7.66 -13.95 -14.54
C ILE A 186 -7.33 -12.74 -15.42
N LEU A 187 -6.18 -12.75 -16.10
CA LEU A 187 -5.78 -11.66 -16.99
C LEU A 187 -6.81 -11.45 -18.11
N MET A 188 -7.23 -12.53 -18.77
CA MET A 188 -8.27 -12.47 -19.80
C MET A 188 -9.60 -11.99 -19.23
N GLY A 189 -9.96 -12.41 -18.01
CA GLY A 189 -11.16 -11.94 -17.31
C GLY A 189 -11.13 -10.43 -17.06
N VAL A 190 -10.00 -9.90 -16.59
CA VAL A 190 -9.83 -8.46 -16.37
C VAL A 190 -9.92 -7.67 -17.67
N ILE A 191 -9.27 -8.14 -18.75
CA ILE A 191 -9.33 -7.48 -20.07
C ILE A 191 -10.77 -7.48 -20.60
N THR A 192 -11.47 -8.61 -20.48
CA THR A 192 -12.87 -8.73 -20.92
C THR A 192 -13.78 -7.81 -20.09
N LEU A 193 -13.60 -7.78 -18.77
CA LEU A 193 -14.35 -6.91 -17.88
C LEU A 193 -14.12 -5.42 -18.22
N PHE A 194 -12.86 -5.03 -18.43
CA PHE A 194 -12.51 -3.66 -18.78
C PHE A 194 -13.08 -3.25 -20.14
N THR A 195 -12.97 -4.11 -21.15
CA THR A 195 -13.50 -3.81 -22.49
C THR A 195 -15.03 -3.67 -22.47
N VAL A 196 -15.74 -4.54 -21.75
CA VAL A 196 -17.20 -4.47 -21.60
C VAL A 196 -17.66 -3.25 -20.78
N LEU A 197 -16.93 -2.88 -19.72
CA LEU A 197 -17.25 -1.72 -18.89
C LEU A 197 -16.84 -0.39 -19.53
N SER A 198 -15.87 -0.40 -20.45
CA SER A 198 -15.32 0.82 -21.06
C SER A 198 -16.38 1.77 -21.65
N PRO A 199 -17.39 1.34 -22.42
CA PRO A 199 -18.39 2.27 -22.96
C PRO A 199 -19.26 2.93 -21.88
N TYR A 200 -19.41 2.30 -20.70
CA TYR A 200 -20.22 2.84 -19.61
C TYR A 200 -19.40 3.73 -18.67
N VAL A 201 -18.13 3.38 -18.42
CA VAL A 201 -17.26 4.09 -17.48
C VAL A 201 -16.57 5.29 -18.12
N LEU A 202 -16.17 5.21 -19.39
CA LEU A 202 -15.53 6.33 -20.11
C LEU A 202 -16.35 7.64 -20.10
N PRO A 203 -17.66 7.67 -20.37
CA PRO A 203 -18.42 8.92 -20.33
C PRO A 203 -18.52 9.52 -18.92
N ILE A 204 -18.50 8.68 -17.87
CA ILE A 204 -18.48 9.15 -16.48
C ILE A 204 -17.13 9.79 -16.17
N ILE A 205 -16.03 9.13 -16.53
CA ILE A 205 -14.67 9.64 -16.31
C ILE A 205 -14.38 10.87 -17.17
N GLN A 206 -14.92 10.98 -18.39
CA GLN A 206 -14.69 12.15 -19.26
C GLN A 206 -15.55 13.36 -18.87
N ASN A 207 -16.45 13.23 -17.90
CA ASN A 207 -17.32 14.32 -17.50
C ASN A 207 -16.55 15.41 -16.74
N ARG A 208 -16.37 16.58 -17.37
CA ARG A 208 -15.70 17.75 -16.76
C ARG A 208 -16.33 18.19 -15.44
N ASN A 209 -17.66 18.04 -15.30
CA ASN A 209 -18.37 18.48 -14.10
C ASN A 209 -18.04 17.59 -12.91
N LEU A 210 -17.77 16.29 -13.15
CA LEU A 210 -17.35 15.36 -12.12
C LEU A 210 -15.96 15.75 -11.59
N TRP A 211 -14.99 16.01 -12.48
CA TRP A 211 -13.67 16.49 -12.09
C TRP A 211 -13.69 17.86 -11.43
N ALA A 212 -14.56 18.77 -11.90
CA ALA A 212 -14.78 20.06 -11.27
C ALA A 212 -15.33 19.89 -9.85
N ALA A 213 -16.31 19.00 -9.64
CA ALA A 213 -16.85 18.72 -8.31
C ALA A 213 -15.80 18.08 -7.40
N PHE A 214 -15.08 17.07 -7.89
CA PHE A 214 -14.03 16.39 -7.13
C PHE A 214 -12.89 17.33 -6.73
N SER A 215 -12.36 18.10 -7.69
CA SER A 215 -11.31 19.08 -7.41
C SER A 215 -11.77 20.16 -6.43
N LEU A 216 -13.02 20.62 -6.54
CA LEU A 216 -13.57 21.61 -5.64
C LEU A 216 -13.74 21.07 -4.22
N ILE A 217 -14.22 19.84 -4.04
CA ILE A 217 -14.31 19.16 -2.73
C ILE A 217 -12.91 19.00 -2.13
N ALA A 218 -11.93 18.56 -2.92
CA ALA A 218 -10.56 18.39 -2.46
C ALA A 218 -9.97 19.72 -1.97
N VAL A 219 -10.10 20.80 -2.76
CA VAL A 219 -9.63 22.13 -2.36
C VAL A 219 -10.30 22.57 -1.06
N LEU A 220 -11.61 22.40 -0.91
CA LEU A 220 -12.31 22.79 0.33
C LEU A 220 -11.83 22.00 1.55
N LEU A 221 -11.66 20.68 1.44
CA LEU A 221 -11.19 19.85 2.54
C LEU A 221 -9.75 20.19 2.95
N PHE A 222 -8.86 20.41 1.96
CA PHE A 222 -7.46 20.71 2.26
C PHE A 222 -7.26 22.13 2.77
N THR A 223 -8.05 23.11 2.29
CA THR A 223 -7.99 24.49 2.77
C THR A 223 -8.66 24.69 4.13
N SER A 224 -9.65 23.86 4.51
CA SER A 224 -10.34 23.99 5.79
C SER A 224 -9.60 23.38 6.99
N GLY A 225 -8.52 22.63 6.76
CA GLY A 225 -7.71 22.00 7.83
C GLY A 225 -8.00 20.51 8.06
N HIS A 226 -8.69 19.82 7.15
CA HIS A 226 -9.01 18.39 7.31
C HIS A 226 -7.75 17.51 7.56
N MET A 227 -6.63 17.84 6.92
CA MET A 227 -5.37 17.08 7.11
C MET A 227 -4.79 17.24 8.52
N PHE A 228 -4.90 18.44 9.11
CA PHE A 228 -4.50 18.69 10.49
C PHE A 228 -5.30 17.78 11.45
N ASN A 229 -6.61 17.69 11.23
CA ASN A 229 -7.49 16.83 12.02
C ASN A 229 -7.15 15.34 11.87
N HIS A 230 -6.86 14.89 10.64
CA HIS A 230 -6.53 13.49 10.38
C HIS A 230 -5.19 13.05 11.01
N ILE A 231 -4.18 13.91 10.99
CA ILE A 231 -2.85 13.63 11.56
C ILE A 231 -2.93 13.61 13.09
N ARG A 232 -3.55 14.64 13.69
CA ARG A 232 -3.59 14.80 15.14
C ARG A 232 -4.71 14.03 15.84
N LYS A 233 -5.57 13.35 15.07
CA LYS A 233 -6.72 12.57 15.57
C LYS A 233 -7.56 13.38 16.55
N VAL A 234 -7.88 14.61 16.16
CA VAL A 234 -8.67 15.52 17.00
C VAL A 234 -10.10 15.01 17.17
N PRO A 235 -10.74 15.25 18.33
CA PRO A 235 -12.14 14.91 18.53
C PRO A 235 -13.05 15.69 17.57
N TYR A 236 -14.16 15.06 17.19
CA TYR A 236 -15.10 15.66 16.23
C TYR A 236 -15.87 16.84 16.83
N VAL A 237 -16.32 16.68 18.08
CA VAL A 237 -16.93 17.68 18.96
C VAL A 237 -16.50 17.37 20.39
N VAL A 238 -16.45 18.39 21.25
CA VAL A 238 -16.09 18.25 22.67
C VAL A 238 -17.19 18.86 23.53
N GLY A 239 -17.50 18.24 24.66
CA GLY A 239 -18.45 18.83 25.62
C GLY A 239 -17.83 20.01 26.36
N ASP A 240 -18.59 21.08 26.55
CA ASP A 240 -18.16 22.32 27.22
C ASP A 240 -18.05 22.20 28.76
N GLY A 241 -18.02 20.98 29.29
CA GLY A 241 -17.97 20.69 30.73
C GLY A 241 -19.25 21.08 31.53
N LYS A 242 -20.16 21.87 30.94
CA LYS A 242 -21.41 22.36 31.55
C LYS A 242 -22.68 21.70 31.00
N GLY A 243 -22.51 20.56 30.33
CA GLY A 243 -23.60 19.82 29.68
C GLY A 243 -23.95 20.27 28.25
N GLY A 244 -23.21 21.24 27.70
CA GLY A 244 -23.31 21.67 26.29
C GLY A 244 -22.26 21.04 25.37
N ILE A 245 -22.45 21.17 24.05
CA ILE A 245 -21.49 20.74 23.02
C ILE A 245 -20.76 21.98 22.50
N SER A 246 -19.43 21.98 22.55
CA SER A 246 -18.59 22.99 21.92
C SER A 246 -18.22 22.57 20.50
N TYR A 247 -18.54 23.44 19.55
CA TYR A 247 -18.31 23.24 18.12
C TYR A 247 -17.03 23.92 17.63
N PHE A 248 -16.47 24.86 18.41
CA PHE A 248 -15.22 25.54 18.09
C PHE A 248 -14.18 25.36 19.20
N ALA A 249 -12.94 25.05 18.82
CA ALA A 249 -11.85 24.85 19.74
C ALA A 249 -11.33 26.21 20.24
N GLY A 250 -11.09 26.30 21.55
CA GLY A 250 -10.44 27.48 22.13
C GLY A 250 -8.97 27.57 21.74
N GLY A 251 -8.54 28.76 21.30
CA GLY A 251 -7.14 29.08 20.96
C GLY A 251 -6.77 28.85 19.49
N PHE A 252 -5.59 29.34 19.07
CA PHE A 252 -5.18 29.39 17.66
C PHE A 252 -4.49 28.13 17.12
N SER A 253 -4.17 27.17 17.98
CA SER A 253 -3.38 25.96 17.63
C SER A 253 -4.21 24.67 17.70
N ASN A 254 -5.44 24.75 18.17
CA ASN A 254 -6.36 23.63 18.29
C ASN A 254 -7.52 23.82 17.31
N GLN A 255 -7.99 22.71 16.76
CA GLN A 255 -9.10 22.68 15.81
C GLN A 255 -9.92 21.42 16.05
N PHE A 256 -11.25 21.51 15.91
CA PHE A 256 -12.16 20.37 15.99
C PHE A 256 -12.54 19.83 14.61
N GLY A 257 -13.00 18.58 14.59
CA GLY A 257 -13.52 17.92 13.40
C GLY A 257 -14.62 18.73 12.72
N MET A 258 -15.61 19.16 13.49
CA MET A 258 -16.78 19.87 12.95
C MET A 258 -16.42 21.25 12.38
N GLU A 259 -15.47 21.99 12.96
CA GLU A 259 -15.06 23.31 12.44
C GLU A 259 -14.63 23.27 10.98
N THR A 260 -13.91 22.22 10.56
CA THR A 260 -13.46 22.08 9.16
C THR A 260 -14.61 22.01 8.16
N GLN A 261 -15.74 21.42 8.55
CA GLN A 261 -16.93 21.32 7.70
C GLN A 261 -17.65 22.67 7.62
N ILE A 262 -17.74 23.37 8.75
CA ILE A 262 -18.34 24.70 8.83
C ILE A 262 -17.55 25.68 7.95
N ILE A 263 -16.22 25.69 8.06
CA ILE A 263 -15.34 26.57 7.28
C ILE A 263 -15.41 26.25 5.78
N ALA A 264 -15.47 24.97 5.42
CA ALA A 264 -15.64 24.54 4.04
C ALA A 264 -16.98 25.03 3.44
N ALA A 265 -18.07 24.95 4.20
CA ALA A 265 -19.38 25.43 3.79
C ALA A 265 -19.40 26.96 3.61
N VAL A 266 -18.82 27.73 4.54
CA VAL A 266 -18.72 29.19 4.45
C VAL A 266 -17.91 29.62 3.22
N SER A 267 -16.83 28.89 2.90
CA SER A 267 -15.99 29.15 1.73
C SER A 267 -16.75 28.94 0.41
N LEU A 268 -17.72 28.02 0.38
CA LEU A 268 -18.61 27.83 -0.76
C LEU A 268 -19.63 28.97 -0.87
N ALA A 269 -20.20 29.39 0.26
CA ALA A 269 -21.17 30.48 0.33
C ALA A 269 -20.60 31.81 -0.22
N MET A 270 -19.32 32.10 0.04
CA MET A 270 -18.66 33.30 -0.48
C MET A 270 -18.50 33.34 -2.00
N LYS A 271 -18.69 32.21 -2.71
CA LYS A 271 -18.65 32.16 -4.19
C LYS A 271 -20.01 32.41 -4.86
N VAL A 272 -21.10 32.36 -4.10
CA VAL A 272 -22.49 32.58 -4.60
C VAL A 272 -22.66 33.92 -5.34
N PRO A 273 -22.05 35.05 -4.93
CA PRO A 273 -22.20 36.33 -5.63
C PRO A 273 -21.60 36.37 -7.05
N ARG A 274 -20.75 35.40 -7.42
CA ARG A 274 -20.12 35.33 -8.76
C ARG A 274 -20.94 34.54 -9.79
N ILE A 275 -22.12 34.04 -9.44
CA ILE A 275 -22.98 33.31 -10.36
C ILE A 275 -23.58 34.31 -11.37
N ALA A 276 -23.36 34.07 -12.66
CA ALA A 276 -23.76 35.00 -13.74
C ALA A 276 -25.27 35.00 -14.01
N ASP A 277 -25.96 33.89 -13.72
CA ASP A 277 -27.39 33.73 -13.98
C ASP A 277 -28.22 34.21 -12.77
N SER A 278 -29.09 35.20 -12.99
CA SER A 278 -29.80 35.94 -11.94
C SER A 278 -30.79 35.07 -11.17
N LYS A 279 -31.48 34.13 -11.83
CA LYS A 279 -32.44 33.23 -11.16
C LYS A 279 -31.73 32.19 -10.30
N THR A 280 -30.67 31.60 -10.84
CA THR A 280 -29.84 30.62 -10.12
C THR A 280 -29.11 31.28 -8.94
N GLN A 281 -28.66 32.52 -9.11
CA GLN A 281 -28.06 33.34 -8.05
C GLN A 281 -29.08 33.64 -6.94
N GLN A 282 -30.32 34.05 -7.26
CA GLN A 282 -31.36 34.32 -6.26
C GLN A 282 -31.68 33.08 -5.41
N VAL A 283 -31.85 31.92 -6.04
CA VAL A 283 -32.09 30.65 -5.34
C VAL A 283 -30.89 30.27 -4.47
N ALA A 284 -29.67 30.39 -5.01
CA ALA A 284 -28.45 30.10 -4.26
C ALA A 284 -28.26 31.05 -3.07
N VAL A 285 -28.57 32.34 -3.21
CA VAL A 285 -28.50 33.33 -2.12
C VAL A 285 -29.53 33.02 -1.03
N LEU A 286 -30.75 32.59 -1.39
CA LEU A 286 -31.76 32.19 -0.41
C LEU A 286 -31.34 30.93 0.36
N ILE A 287 -30.83 29.91 -0.35
CA ILE A 287 -30.37 28.66 0.26
C ILE A 287 -29.17 28.93 1.18
N TRP A 288 -28.11 29.57 0.66
CA TRP A 288 -26.91 29.87 1.45
C TRP A 288 -27.15 30.90 2.54
N GLY A 289 -28.05 31.86 2.31
CA GLY A 289 -28.51 32.81 3.33
C GLY A 289 -29.23 32.11 4.47
N THR A 290 -30.09 31.13 4.18
CA THR A 290 -30.77 30.31 5.20
C THR A 290 -29.77 29.45 5.97
N VAL A 291 -28.85 28.77 5.28
CA VAL A 291 -27.79 27.96 5.90
C VAL A 291 -26.89 28.81 6.79
N LEU A 292 -26.42 29.96 6.31
CA LEU A 292 -25.60 30.89 7.09
C LEU A 292 -26.39 31.50 8.25
N PHE A 293 -27.69 31.78 8.10
CA PHE A 293 -28.52 32.30 9.19
C PHE A 293 -28.70 31.27 10.31
N VAL A 294 -28.88 29.99 9.97
CA VAL A 294 -28.93 28.89 10.94
C VAL A 294 -27.56 28.71 11.61
N GLN A 295 -26.47 28.75 10.84
CA GLN A 295 -25.09 28.58 11.31
C GLN A 295 -24.64 29.74 12.23
N LEU A 296 -24.88 30.98 11.80
CA LEU A 296 -24.57 32.20 12.55
C LEU A 296 -25.50 32.36 13.73
N GLY A 297 -26.76 31.90 13.64
CA GLY A 297 -27.67 31.78 14.78
C GLY A 297 -27.04 30.93 15.88
N GLN A 298 -26.58 29.72 15.56
CA GLN A 298 -25.86 28.87 16.53
C GLN A 298 -24.60 29.54 17.09
N SER A 299 -23.83 30.25 16.27
CA SER A 299 -22.62 30.94 16.72
C SER A 299 -22.91 32.17 17.60
N TYR A 300 -23.96 32.94 17.32
CA TYR A 300 -24.40 34.09 18.14
C TYR A 300 -24.99 33.62 19.47
N TYR A 301 -25.76 32.52 19.50
CA TYR A 301 -26.24 31.93 20.75
C TYR A 301 -25.07 31.40 21.61
N CYS A 302 -24.05 30.78 20.99
CA CYS A 302 -22.86 30.31 21.70
C CYS A 302 -22.00 31.48 22.24
N HIS A 303 -21.72 32.49 21.41
CA HIS A 303 -20.91 33.64 21.80
C HIS A 303 -21.62 34.54 22.84
N HIS A 304 -22.96 34.57 22.87
CA HIS A 304 -23.72 35.28 23.91
C HIS A 304 -23.73 34.52 25.25
N ILE A 305 -23.61 33.19 25.24
CA ILE A 305 -23.44 32.35 26.45
C ILE A 305 -22.03 32.55 27.01
N ASP A 306 -20.99 32.49 26.17
CA ASP A 306 -19.60 32.76 26.59
C ASP A 306 -19.41 34.18 27.12
N LEU A 307 -20.02 35.20 26.49
CA LEU A 307 -19.92 36.59 26.97
C LEU A 307 -20.66 36.80 28.31
N LYS A 308 -21.79 36.10 28.52
CA LYS A 308 -22.52 36.16 29.80
C LYS A 308 -21.72 35.50 30.93
N GLU A 309 -20.99 34.43 30.67
CA GLU A 309 -20.17 33.78 31.70
C GLU A 309 -18.90 34.54 32.05
N VAL A 310 -18.31 35.27 31.10
CA VAL A 310 -17.15 36.14 31.36
C VAL A 310 -17.56 37.42 32.12
N ILE A 311 -18.76 37.97 31.88
CA ILE A 311 -19.23 39.18 32.57
C ILE A 311 -19.80 38.88 33.98
N PHE A 312 -20.35 37.69 34.23
CA PHE A 312 -20.94 37.34 35.55
C PHE A 312 -19.94 36.76 36.56
N LYS A 313 -18.67 36.59 36.21
CA LYS A 313 -17.66 35.92 37.05
C LYS A 313 -16.50 36.82 37.49
N ASP A 314 -16.78 38.10 37.70
CA ASP A 314 -15.98 38.95 38.59
C ASP A 314 -16.91 39.56 39.65
N PRO A 315 -16.95 38.96 40.85
CA PRO A 315 -16.29 39.66 41.95
C PRO A 315 -15.54 38.70 42.89
N GLY A 316 -14.21 38.89 42.98
CA GLY A 316 -13.46 38.88 44.24
C GLY A 316 -13.33 37.58 45.07
N LEU A 317 -12.09 37.33 45.48
CA LEU A 317 -11.65 36.63 46.70
C LEU A 317 -11.54 35.09 46.68
N GLY A 318 -10.29 34.60 46.71
CA GLY A 318 -9.79 33.90 47.90
C GLY A 318 -9.77 32.36 47.93
N VAL A 319 -8.53 31.84 47.97
CA VAL A 319 -8.03 30.79 48.89
C VAL A 319 -8.29 29.30 48.59
N ASN A 320 -7.18 28.64 48.22
CA ASN A 320 -6.58 27.34 48.62
C ASN A 320 -7.43 26.07 48.85
N PHE A 321 -6.92 24.94 48.33
CA PHE A 321 -6.44 23.85 49.20
C PHE A 321 -5.30 23.03 48.52
N SER A 322 -4.16 22.94 49.22
CA SER A 322 -3.13 21.92 49.04
C SER A 322 -3.48 20.68 49.88
N ALA A 323 -3.13 19.49 49.40
CA ALA A 323 -2.81 18.35 50.26
C ALA A 323 -1.73 17.45 49.60
N ALA A 324 -0.51 17.66 50.09
CA ALA A 324 0.63 16.74 50.32
C ALA A 324 0.32 15.22 50.42
N ASN A 325 1.22 14.24 50.23
CA ASN A 325 2.65 14.10 49.86
C ASN A 325 2.98 12.56 49.85
N PRO A 326 4.21 12.05 50.10
CA PRO A 326 5.13 11.34 49.19
C PRO A 326 5.34 9.84 49.50
N LYS A 327 6.07 9.11 48.62
CA LYS A 327 7.08 8.10 49.05
C LYS A 327 8.22 8.02 48.04
N GLU A 328 9.44 8.23 48.55
CA GLU A 328 10.73 7.94 47.91
C GLU A 328 11.54 7.09 48.91
N SER A 329 12.35 6.16 48.43
CA SER A 329 13.37 5.45 49.21
C SER A 329 14.68 5.39 48.42
N PRO A 330 15.86 5.57 49.06
CA PRO A 330 17.12 5.84 48.40
C PRO A 330 17.98 4.58 48.27
N ASP A 331 18.55 4.30 47.10
CA ASP A 331 19.74 3.46 46.99
C ASP A 331 20.55 3.74 45.70
N GLN A 332 21.86 3.91 45.91
CA GLN A 332 22.98 3.81 44.98
C GLN A 332 23.31 4.96 44.01
N ILE A 333 24.20 5.81 44.51
CA ILE A 333 25.23 6.54 43.75
C ILE A 333 26.29 5.54 43.24
N CYS A 334 26.49 5.43 41.92
CA CYS A 334 27.82 5.38 41.27
C CYS A 334 27.68 5.32 39.74
N GLY A 335 28.30 6.27 39.01
CA GLY A 335 28.79 5.99 37.64
C GLY A 335 28.55 7.04 36.54
N LYS A 336 29.57 7.89 36.37
CA LYS A 336 30.06 8.56 35.13
C LYS A 336 29.47 9.93 34.68
N PRO A 337 30.36 10.85 34.23
CA PRO A 337 30.03 12.20 33.80
C PRO A 337 29.71 12.29 32.29
N ASN A 338 29.10 13.42 31.91
CA ASN A 338 28.81 13.92 30.56
C ASN A 338 27.57 13.36 29.85
N GLN A 339 26.42 14.00 30.09
CA GLN A 339 25.37 14.05 29.09
C GLN A 339 25.21 15.50 28.63
N LYS A 340 25.73 15.76 27.43
CA LYS A 340 25.52 17.00 26.67
C LYS A 340 24.02 17.29 26.59
N ILE A 341 23.67 18.55 26.80
CA ILE A 341 22.40 19.15 26.38
C ILE A 341 22.25 18.91 24.88
N GLN A 342 21.47 17.91 24.47
CA GLN A 342 21.06 17.76 23.08
C GLN A 342 19.81 16.88 22.91
N PRO A 343 18.60 17.46 23.07
CA PRO A 343 17.39 16.89 22.47
C PRO A 343 16.61 17.85 21.56
N GLN A 344 17.10 19.08 21.31
CA GLN A 344 16.37 20.08 20.51
C GLN A 344 16.84 20.21 19.05
N THR A 345 18.06 19.78 18.70
CA THR A 345 18.60 19.90 17.33
C THR A 345 18.21 18.73 16.41
N THR A 346 17.87 17.58 16.97
CA THR A 346 17.56 16.37 16.18
C THR A 346 16.13 16.39 15.65
N GLU A 347 15.16 16.87 16.45
CA GLU A 347 13.80 17.12 15.96
C GLU A 347 13.77 18.21 14.90
N SER A 348 14.61 19.25 15.01
CA SER A 348 14.68 20.32 14.00
C SER A 348 15.21 19.88 12.66
N GLN A 349 16.23 19.04 12.65
CA GLN A 349 16.75 18.53 11.40
C GLN A 349 15.74 17.60 10.70
N SER A 350 14.93 16.84 11.47
CA SER A 350 13.91 15.95 10.90
C SER A 350 12.77 16.71 10.20
N VAL A 351 12.30 17.81 10.78
CA VAL A 351 11.23 18.65 10.20
C VAL A 351 11.70 19.32 8.91
N VAL A 352 12.95 19.80 8.89
CA VAL A 352 13.57 20.40 7.70
C VAL A 352 13.88 19.35 6.62
N ASN A 353 14.33 18.16 7.01
CA ASN A 353 14.53 17.07 6.06
C ASN A 353 13.21 16.60 5.42
N MET A 354 12.10 16.65 6.18
CA MET A 354 10.77 16.36 5.64
C MET A 354 10.25 17.44 4.69
N SER A 355 10.61 18.72 4.86
CA SER A 355 10.23 19.78 3.92
C SER A 355 11.03 19.75 2.61
N TYR A 356 12.22 19.14 2.57
CA TYR A 356 12.90 18.86 1.30
C TYR A 356 12.23 17.75 0.48
N LEU A 357 11.40 16.91 1.11
CA LEU A 357 10.62 15.88 0.42
C LEU A 357 9.52 16.48 -0.47
N SER A 358 8.94 17.62 -0.07
CA SER A 358 7.93 18.29 -0.90
C SER A 358 8.53 18.88 -2.17
N LEU A 359 9.79 19.35 -2.12
CA LEU A 359 10.55 19.76 -3.30
C LEU A 359 10.84 18.58 -4.23
N SER A 360 11.30 17.44 -3.69
CA SER A 360 11.66 16.28 -4.50
C SER A 360 10.47 15.66 -5.22
N MET A 361 9.28 15.67 -4.60
CA MET A 361 8.05 15.17 -5.22
C MET A 361 7.30 16.24 -6.03
N GLY A 362 7.31 17.50 -5.58
CA GLY A 362 6.53 18.57 -6.16
C GLY A 362 7.08 19.09 -7.49
N VAL A 363 8.40 19.16 -7.67
CA VAL A 363 9.01 19.62 -8.92
C VAL A 363 8.67 18.67 -10.10
N PRO A 364 8.86 17.33 -9.99
CA PRO A 364 8.42 16.41 -11.04
C PRO A 364 6.92 16.48 -11.28
N SER A 365 6.10 16.57 -10.22
CA SER A 365 4.65 16.61 -10.33
C SER A 365 4.17 17.86 -11.09
N ALA A 366 4.73 19.04 -10.79
CA ALA A 366 4.38 20.29 -11.46
C ALA A 366 4.70 20.24 -12.97
N LEU A 367 5.86 19.67 -13.33
CA LEU A 367 6.26 19.49 -14.74
C LEU A 367 5.39 18.45 -15.46
N ILE A 368 5.05 17.35 -14.80
CA ILE A 368 4.15 16.33 -15.35
C ILE A 368 2.76 16.92 -15.59
N PHE A 369 2.19 17.67 -14.63
CA PHE A 369 0.88 18.29 -14.83
C PHE A 369 0.90 19.37 -15.91
N ALA A 370 1.94 20.20 -15.98
CA ALA A 370 2.08 21.20 -17.04
C ALA A 370 2.13 20.54 -18.44
N THR A 371 2.90 19.45 -18.58
CA THR A 371 3.01 18.72 -19.85
C THR A 371 1.73 17.97 -20.22
N LEU A 372 1.06 17.34 -19.24
CA LEU A 372 -0.24 16.70 -19.45
C LEU A 372 -1.31 17.71 -19.85
N TYR A 373 -1.34 18.88 -19.20
CA TYR A 373 -2.29 19.94 -19.52
C TYR A 373 -2.10 20.46 -20.94
N ILE A 374 -0.85 20.65 -21.39
CA ILE A 374 -0.55 21.03 -22.78
C ILE A 374 -0.97 19.93 -23.76
N ARG A 375 -0.78 18.65 -23.41
CA ARG A 375 -1.03 17.52 -24.32
C ARG A 375 -2.50 17.12 -24.44
N PHE A 376 -3.28 17.31 -23.37
CA PHE A 376 -4.68 16.89 -23.31
C PHE A 376 -5.68 18.07 -23.37
N ALA A 377 -5.20 19.29 -23.61
CA ALA A 377 -6.08 20.44 -23.78
C ALA A 377 -6.97 20.29 -25.02
N SER A 378 -8.24 20.67 -24.87
CA SER A 378 -9.20 20.74 -25.97
C SER A 378 -8.80 21.79 -27.00
N GLN A 379 -9.19 21.56 -28.26
CA GLN A 379 -8.82 22.40 -29.41
C GLN A 379 -9.18 23.89 -29.19
N GLU A 380 -10.33 24.16 -28.58
CA GLU A 380 -10.79 25.53 -28.21
C GLU A 380 -9.84 26.26 -27.25
N VAL A 381 -9.20 25.53 -26.32
CA VAL A 381 -8.33 26.12 -25.29
C VAL A 381 -6.93 26.34 -25.85
N SER A 382 -6.44 25.42 -26.68
CA SER A 382 -5.13 25.53 -27.33
C SER A 382 -5.06 26.70 -28.33
N GLU A 383 -6.19 27.11 -28.91
CA GLU A 383 -6.25 28.25 -29.84
C GLU A 383 -6.32 29.61 -29.13
N THR A 384 -6.37 29.65 -27.80
CA THR A 384 -6.40 30.91 -27.06
C THR A 384 -5.05 31.63 -27.15
N PRO A 385 -5.04 32.97 -27.36
CA PRO A 385 -3.80 33.72 -27.47
C PRO A 385 -3.01 33.66 -26.16
N PHE A 386 -1.69 33.44 -26.26
CA PHE A 386 -0.76 33.31 -25.14
C PHE A 386 -0.96 32.06 -24.25
N TYR A 387 -1.70 31.05 -24.71
CA TYR A 387 -1.95 29.80 -23.97
C TYR A 387 -0.68 29.17 -23.36
N HIS A 388 0.32 28.85 -24.18
CA HIS A 388 1.57 28.23 -23.71
C HIS A 388 2.35 29.13 -22.75
N VAL A 389 2.33 30.44 -22.98
CA VAL A 389 3.01 31.43 -22.13
C VAL A 389 2.33 31.49 -20.75
N GLY A 390 1.00 31.46 -20.71
CA GLY A 390 0.22 31.42 -19.46
C GLY A 390 0.48 30.17 -18.63
N VAL A 391 0.52 29.00 -19.27
CA VAL A 391 0.86 27.73 -18.61
C VAL A 391 2.29 27.75 -18.07
N ALA A 392 3.24 28.30 -18.84
CA ALA A 392 4.63 28.43 -18.40
C ALA A 392 4.76 29.37 -17.18
N ILE A 393 4.12 30.55 -17.21
CA ILE A 393 4.14 31.50 -16.08
C ILE A 393 3.52 30.87 -14.83
N THR A 394 2.41 30.14 -14.98
CA THR A 394 1.74 29.47 -13.85
C THR A 394 2.62 28.37 -13.26
N THR A 395 3.29 27.60 -14.10
CA THR A 395 4.21 26.55 -13.66
C THR A 395 5.40 27.14 -12.91
N ILE A 396 5.99 28.23 -13.41
CA ILE A 396 7.09 28.94 -12.73
C ILE A 396 6.63 29.49 -11.39
N ALA A 397 5.43 30.10 -11.32
CA ALA A 397 4.88 30.63 -10.08
C ALA A 397 4.66 29.53 -9.03
N SER A 398 4.11 28.38 -9.42
CA SER A 398 3.93 27.24 -8.51
C SER A 398 5.26 26.66 -8.02
N LEU A 399 6.29 26.62 -8.86
CA LEU A 399 7.63 26.20 -8.45
C LEU A 399 8.25 27.19 -7.45
N MET A 400 8.07 28.49 -7.67
CA MET A 400 8.53 29.51 -6.72
C MET A 400 7.82 29.39 -5.37
N GLU A 401 6.52 29.12 -5.36
CA GLU A 401 5.74 28.89 -4.14
C GLU A 401 6.24 27.66 -3.37
N LEU A 402 6.51 26.55 -4.08
CA LEU A 402 7.05 25.32 -3.50
C LEU A 402 8.44 25.51 -2.89
N CYS A 403 9.30 26.33 -3.51
CA CYS A 403 10.63 26.65 -3.00
C CYS A 403 10.62 27.41 -1.65
N VAL A 404 9.50 28.01 -1.26
CA VAL A 404 9.37 28.75 0.01
C VAL A 404 9.02 27.81 1.19
N GLU A 405 8.51 26.61 0.94
CA GLU A 405 8.11 25.65 1.98
C GLU A 405 9.20 25.28 3.00
N PRO A 406 10.47 24.99 2.62
CA PRO A 406 11.50 24.68 3.61
C PRO A 406 11.81 25.86 4.52
N PHE A 407 11.78 27.10 3.99
CA PHE A 407 11.97 28.31 4.80
C PHE A 407 10.81 28.51 5.77
N PHE A 408 9.58 28.23 5.33
CA PHE A 408 8.40 28.30 6.18
C PHE A 408 8.45 27.29 7.34
N ALA A 409 8.86 26.06 7.07
CA ALA A 409 9.02 25.02 8.09
C ALA A 409 10.04 25.42 9.18
N VAL A 410 11.16 26.03 8.79
CA VAL A 410 12.17 26.56 9.71
C VAL A 410 11.61 27.67 10.59
N VAL A 411 10.92 28.66 10.03
CA VAL A 411 10.34 29.78 10.78
C VAL A 411 9.28 29.31 11.77
N GLN A 412 8.48 28.29 11.40
CA GLN A 412 7.47 27.70 12.27
C GLN A 412 8.09 27.00 13.49
N GLN A 413 9.25 26.37 13.33
CA GLN A 413 9.91 25.65 14.42
C GLN A 413 10.57 26.57 15.46
N TYR A 414 11.14 27.70 15.02
CA TYR A 414 11.74 28.68 15.94
C TYR A 414 10.71 29.53 16.70
N MET A 415 9.40 29.23 16.58
CA MET A 415 8.32 29.92 17.30
C MET A 415 8.37 31.46 17.15
N LEU A 416 8.85 31.96 16.00
CA LEU A 416 9.01 33.39 15.70
C LEU A 416 7.68 34.04 15.28
N TYR A 417 6.62 33.83 16.06
CA TYR A 417 5.24 34.22 15.76
C TYR A 417 5.09 35.70 15.39
N LYS A 418 5.82 36.58 16.09
CA LYS A 418 5.79 38.03 15.84
C LYS A 418 6.36 38.39 14.46
N LYS A 419 7.44 37.73 14.02
CA LYS A 419 8.04 37.99 12.71
C LYS A 419 7.19 37.40 11.59
N ARG A 420 6.65 36.20 11.80
CA ARG A 420 5.73 35.54 10.87
C ARG A 420 4.46 36.35 10.65
N ALA A 421 3.79 36.79 11.70
CA ALA A 421 2.56 37.59 11.60
C ALA A 421 2.79 38.90 10.82
N ILE A 422 3.91 39.59 11.04
CA ILE A 422 4.25 40.82 10.31
C ILE A 422 4.46 40.53 8.82
N VAL A 423 5.20 39.47 8.48
CA VAL A 423 5.50 39.13 7.08
C VAL A 423 4.25 38.63 6.36
N GLU A 424 3.43 37.77 6.98
CA GLU A 424 2.20 37.24 6.39
C GLU A 424 1.15 38.34 6.18
N THR A 425 0.98 39.24 7.15
CA THR A 425 0.04 40.38 7.02
C THR A 425 0.52 41.39 5.97
N ALA A 426 1.81 41.68 5.91
CA ALA A 426 2.39 42.54 4.86
C ALA A 426 2.25 41.90 3.47
N ALA A 427 2.54 40.61 3.34
CA ALA A 427 2.38 39.89 2.08
C ALA A 427 0.91 39.82 1.63
N ALA A 428 -0.03 39.58 2.54
CA ALA A 428 -1.46 39.60 2.26
C ALA A 428 -1.93 40.98 1.79
N PHE A 429 -1.44 42.05 2.43
CA PHE A 429 -1.74 43.43 2.04
C PHE A 429 -1.19 43.76 0.64
N ILE A 430 0.07 43.42 0.37
CA ILE A 430 0.71 43.63 -0.94
C ILE A 430 -0.01 42.83 -2.03
N LYS A 431 -0.36 41.57 -1.78
CA LYS A 431 -1.12 40.72 -2.71
C LYS A 431 -2.48 41.33 -3.03
N SER A 432 -3.18 41.83 -2.03
CA SER A 432 -4.49 42.47 -2.19
C SER A 432 -4.39 43.78 -2.97
N LEU A 433 -3.38 44.60 -2.68
CA LEU A 433 -3.11 45.85 -3.40
C LEU A 433 -2.74 45.59 -4.86
N ALA A 434 -1.87 44.60 -5.12
CA ALA A 434 -1.48 44.21 -6.47
C ALA A 434 -2.70 43.70 -7.26
N ALA A 435 -3.52 42.83 -6.68
CA ALA A 435 -4.74 42.35 -7.31
C ALA A 435 -5.71 43.49 -7.65
N LEU A 436 -5.84 44.48 -6.76
CA LEU A 436 -6.64 45.67 -7.01
C LEU A 436 -6.08 46.50 -8.17
N MET A 437 -4.76 46.75 -8.20
CA MET A 437 -4.11 47.52 -9.27
C MET A 437 -4.23 46.85 -10.63
N PHE A 438 -3.98 45.54 -10.71
CA PHE A 438 -4.16 44.77 -11.95
C PHE A 438 -5.63 44.71 -12.37
N GLY A 439 -6.55 44.56 -11.41
CA GLY A 439 -7.99 44.58 -11.68
C GLY A 439 -8.47 45.93 -12.24
N ILE A 440 -8.06 47.04 -11.63
CA ILE A 440 -8.36 48.40 -12.11
C ILE A 440 -7.75 48.62 -13.50
N GLY A 441 -6.49 48.22 -13.69
CA GLY A 441 -5.81 48.32 -14.98
C GLY A 441 -6.53 47.52 -16.09
N TYR A 442 -6.96 46.30 -15.79
CA TYR A 442 -7.73 45.47 -16.71
C TYR A 442 -9.09 46.11 -17.05
N CYS A 443 -9.84 46.57 -16.04
CA CYS A 443 -11.11 47.27 -16.26
C CYS A 443 -10.93 48.53 -17.11
N LEU A 444 -9.91 49.36 -16.84
CA LEU A 444 -9.62 50.55 -17.64
C LEU A 444 -9.22 50.19 -19.07
N LEU A 445 -8.46 49.12 -19.26
CA LEU A 445 -8.08 48.62 -20.59
C LEU A 445 -9.32 48.14 -21.37
N VAL A 446 -10.21 47.38 -20.72
CA VAL A 446 -11.48 46.93 -21.33
C VAL A 446 -12.36 48.12 -21.70
N ILE A 447 -12.56 49.08 -20.79
CA ILE A 447 -13.31 50.31 -21.06
C ILE A 447 -12.68 51.11 -22.21
N PHE A 448 -11.35 51.19 -22.27
CA PHE A 448 -10.63 51.87 -23.35
C PHE A 448 -10.80 51.16 -24.70
N LEU A 449 -10.71 49.82 -24.72
CA LEU A 449 -10.90 49.01 -25.91
C LEU A 449 -12.35 49.07 -26.40
N GLU A 450 -13.34 48.98 -25.51
CA GLU A 450 -14.75 49.16 -25.84
C GLU A 450 -15.02 50.56 -26.41
N ARG A 451 -14.47 51.60 -25.78
CA ARG A 451 -14.59 52.98 -26.27
C ARG A 451 -13.98 53.11 -27.68
N LYS A 452 -12.81 52.52 -27.93
CA LYS A 452 -12.15 52.53 -29.25
C LYS A 452 -12.99 51.78 -30.28
N TYR A 453 -13.52 50.60 -29.94
CA TYR A 453 -14.40 49.80 -30.78
C TYR A 453 -15.69 50.54 -31.16
N LEU A 454 -16.38 51.12 -30.17
CA LEU A 454 -17.58 51.93 -30.38
C LEU A 454 -17.31 53.15 -31.26
N THR A 455 -16.17 53.82 -31.08
CA THR A 455 -15.78 54.98 -31.92
C THR A 455 -15.51 54.58 -33.37
N THR A 456 -14.86 53.42 -33.59
CA THR A 456 -14.65 52.88 -34.94
C THR A 456 -15.97 52.48 -35.61
N GLN A 457 -16.90 51.87 -34.89
CA GLN A 457 -18.22 51.53 -35.44
C GLN A 457 -19.04 52.79 -35.76
N TYR A 458 -19.07 53.78 -34.86
CA TYR A 458 -19.79 55.04 -35.07
C TYR A 458 -19.28 55.81 -36.31
N THR A 459 -17.96 55.85 -36.50
CA THR A 459 -17.36 56.49 -37.70
C THR A 459 -17.66 55.74 -38.99
N LYS A 460 -17.78 54.41 -38.95
CA LYS A 460 -18.16 53.58 -40.10
C LYS A 460 -19.63 53.81 -40.49
N VAL A 461 -20.54 53.83 -39.51
CA VAL A 461 -21.97 54.15 -39.70
C VAL A 461 -22.15 55.56 -40.23
N ARG A 462 -21.44 56.55 -39.67
CA ARG A 462 -21.47 57.94 -40.14
C ARG A 462 -21.02 58.08 -41.60
N ARG A 463 -20.00 57.33 -42.03
CA ARG A 463 -19.55 57.30 -43.43
C ARG A 463 -20.63 56.74 -44.37
N ILE A 464 -21.32 55.67 -43.97
CA ILE A 464 -22.42 55.07 -44.73
C ILE A 464 -23.61 56.04 -44.85
N PHE A 465 -23.97 56.74 -43.77
CA PHE A 465 -25.03 57.77 -43.84
C PHE A 465 -24.63 58.94 -44.74
N LYS A 466 -23.38 59.40 -44.67
CA LYS A 466 -22.88 60.50 -45.50
C LYS A 466 -22.83 60.13 -46.99
N SER A 467 -22.45 58.90 -47.34
CA SER A 467 -22.47 58.43 -48.73
C SER A 467 -23.91 58.28 -49.27
N LYS A 468 -24.83 57.78 -48.44
CA LYS A 468 -26.24 57.63 -48.81
C LYS A 468 -26.96 58.97 -48.97
N SER A 469 -26.62 59.97 -48.15
CA SER A 469 -27.09 61.35 -48.30
C SER A 469 -26.57 61.96 -49.61
N ARG A 470 -25.27 61.85 -49.89
CA ARG A 470 -24.65 62.38 -51.12
C ARG A 470 -25.23 61.77 -52.39
N SER A 471 -25.53 60.46 -52.37
CA SER A 471 -26.16 59.73 -53.49
C SER A 471 -27.63 60.11 -53.70
N LYS A 472 -28.35 60.59 -52.67
CA LYS A 472 -29.72 61.11 -52.84
C LYS A 472 -29.71 62.50 -53.49
N THR A 473 -28.72 63.34 -53.18
CA THR A 473 -28.59 64.68 -53.76
C THR A 473 -28.25 64.63 -55.26
N THR A 474 -27.42 63.68 -55.70
CA THR A 474 -27.03 63.51 -57.12
C THR A 474 -28.09 62.84 -58.00
N LYS A 475 -29.21 62.38 -57.43
CA LYS A 475 -30.34 61.82 -58.19
C LYS A 475 -31.52 62.79 -58.33
N MET A 476 -31.42 63.98 -57.73
CA MET A 476 -32.44 65.04 -57.80
C MET A 476 -32.01 66.25 -58.65
N GLU A 477 -30.78 66.26 -59.14
CA GLU A 477 -30.34 67.00 -60.34
C GLU A 477 -30.40 66.04 -61.53
#